data_AF-A0A0D0CWQ4-F1
#
_entry.id   AF-A0A0D0CWQ4-F1
#
_cell.length_a   1.000
_cell.length_b   1.000
_cell.length_c   1.000
_cell.angle_alpha   90.00
_cell.angle_beta   90.00
_cell.angle_gamma   90.00
#
_symmetry.space_group_name_H-M   'P 1'
#
loop_
_entity.id
_entity.type
_entity.pdbx_description
1 polymer ?
#
loop_
_entity_poly.entity_id
_entity_poly.type
_entity_poly.pdbx_seq_one_letter_code
_entity_poly.pdbx_strand_id
1 'polypeptide(L)'
;IESNHFFCAHNLFQQYGVDAWATAEQARLNFLQFNQDKLHADWSWCSGSGVHCILSADVDGNDLGQHIILPSSFTGSSQFMMQNLQDTLALCCHFSGSDLFLMMTANPQWPEVLEALLPGQTPADCPDLVTCVFHLKVKALLEDIYTQGVLGHAVAKVYTIEFQKHGLPHMHFIIFLAPESKLRTPEDG
;
A
#
# COMPACT_ATOMS: atom_id res chain seq x y z
N ILE A 1 7.63 35.30 11.66
CA ILE A 1 7.15 34.00 11.16
C ILE A 1 7.58 33.97 9.71
N GLU A 2 8.65 33.25 9.38
CA GLU A 2 9.04 33.05 7.98
C GLU A 2 7.84 32.48 7.25
N SER A 3 7.29 33.25 6.31
CA SER A 3 6.22 32.78 5.46
C SER A 3 6.78 31.65 4.62
N ASN A 4 6.42 30.41 4.96
CA ASN A 4 6.68 29.26 4.10
C ASN A 4 5.84 29.38 2.83
N HIS A 5 6.26 30.26 1.92
CA HIS A 5 5.61 30.52 0.64
C HIS A 5 5.44 29.25 -0.20
N PHE A 6 6.25 28.22 0.07
CA PHE A 6 6.13 26.88 -0.50
C PHE A 6 4.77 26.22 -0.27
N PHE A 7 4.21 26.29 0.95
CA PHE A 7 2.90 25.67 1.23
C PHE A 7 1.72 26.47 0.67
N CYS A 8 1.93 27.73 0.30
CA CYS A 8 0.93 28.57 -0.36
C CYS A 8 0.94 28.42 -1.89
N ALA A 9 1.83 27.60 -2.47
CA ALA A 9 1.97 27.44 -3.91
C ALA A 9 1.03 26.37 -4.53
N HIS A 10 0.14 25.77 -3.72
CA HIS A 10 -0.91 24.82 -4.14
C HIS A 10 -0.36 23.77 -5.13
N ASN A 11 -0.89 23.72 -6.36
CA ASN A 11 -0.51 22.77 -7.41
C ASN A 11 0.98 22.76 -7.77
N LEU A 12 1.69 23.89 -7.67
CA LEU A 12 3.11 23.95 -8.04
C LEU A 12 3.97 23.16 -7.04
N PHE A 13 3.60 23.20 -5.76
CA PHE A 13 4.28 22.41 -4.73
C PHE A 13 4.04 20.91 -4.94
N GLN A 14 2.79 20.53 -5.26
CA GLN A 14 2.44 19.14 -5.56
C GLN A 14 3.23 18.60 -6.75
N GLN A 15 3.32 19.38 -7.84
CA GLN A 15 4.11 19.03 -9.03
C GLN A 15 5.58 18.82 -8.68
N TYR A 16 6.17 19.76 -7.94
CA TYR A 16 7.56 19.63 -7.50
C TYR A 16 7.80 18.35 -6.67
N GLY A 17 6.89 18.02 -5.75
CA GLY A 17 6.98 16.81 -4.95
C GLY A 17 6.90 15.53 -5.79
N VAL A 18 5.98 15.48 -6.76
CA VAL A 18 5.84 14.36 -7.70
C VAL A 18 7.08 14.22 -8.58
N ASP A 19 7.60 15.31 -9.12
CA ASP A 19 8.79 15.31 -9.98
C ASP A 19 10.04 14.86 -9.21
N ALA A 20 10.21 15.35 -7.97
CA ALA A 20 11.30 14.94 -7.10
C ALA A 20 11.23 13.43 -6.79
N TRP A 21 10.04 12.93 -6.47
CA TRP A 21 9.83 11.50 -6.21
C TRP A 21 10.08 10.66 -7.47
N ALA A 22 9.54 11.05 -8.62
CA ALA A 22 9.73 10.35 -9.89
C ALA A 22 11.20 10.30 -10.30
N THR A 23 11.94 11.39 -10.07
CA THR A 23 13.39 11.45 -10.35
C THR A 23 14.16 10.48 -9.43
N ALA A 24 13.84 10.45 -8.14
CA ALA A 24 14.46 9.53 -7.19
C ALA A 24 14.15 8.06 -7.54
N GLU A 25 12.90 7.78 -7.91
CA GLU A 25 12.47 6.44 -8.28
C GLU A 25 13.08 5.98 -9.61
N GLN A 26 13.22 6.88 -10.58
CA GLN A 26 13.95 6.61 -11.82
C GLN A 26 15.42 6.31 -11.55
N ALA A 27 16.07 7.03 -10.62
CA ALA A 27 17.45 6.73 -10.23
C ALA A 27 17.57 5.33 -9.59
N ARG A 28 16.58 4.92 -8.79
CA ARG A 28 16.51 3.56 -8.21
C ARG A 28 16.32 2.48 -9.27
N LEU A 29 15.44 2.71 -10.25
CA LEU A 29 15.23 1.82 -11.39
C LEU A 29 16.48 1.71 -12.26
N ASN A 30 17.14 2.84 -12.55
CA ASN A 30 18.39 2.87 -13.29
C ASN A 30 19.47 2.05 -12.57
N PHE A 31 19.59 2.19 -11.25
CA PHE A 31 20.53 1.39 -10.46
C PHE A 31 20.24 -0.11 -10.61
N LEU A 32 18.98 -0.52 -10.52
CA LEU A 32 18.59 -1.92 -10.72
C LEU A 32 18.92 -2.39 -12.13
N GLN A 33 18.63 -1.59 -13.15
CA GLN A 33 18.91 -1.90 -14.56
C GLN A 33 20.41 -2.12 -14.81
N PHE A 34 21.28 -1.23 -14.32
CA PHE A 34 22.73 -1.29 -14.58
C PHE A 34 23.50 -2.24 -13.67
N ASN A 35 22.87 -2.80 -12.63
CA ASN A 35 23.52 -3.71 -11.69
C ASN A 35 22.86 -5.11 -11.66
N GLN A 36 22.10 -5.50 -12.68
CA GLN A 36 21.46 -6.82 -12.81
C GLN A 36 22.45 -8.00 -12.76
N ASP A 37 23.73 -7.80 -13.08
CA ASP A 37 24.74 -8.87 -13.00
C ASP A 37 25.29 -9.06 -11.56
N LYS A 38 25.25 -8.00 -10.74
CA LYS A 38 25.79 -7.98 -9.36
C LYS A 38 24.73 -8.28 -8.32
N LEU A 39 23.54 -7.71 -8.54
CA LEU A 39 22.33 -8.24 -7.96
C LEU A 39 22.21 -9.60 -8.62
N HIS A 40 22.36 -10.72 -7.89
CA HIS A 40 22.06 -12.02 -8.47
C HIS A 40 20.55 -12.04 -8.76
N ALA A 41 20.10 -11.32 -9.79
CA ALA A 41 18.73 -11.27 -10.25
C ALA A 41 18.43 -12.70 -10.61
N ASP A 42 17.67 -13.31 -9.71
CA ASP A 42 17.71 -14.71 -9.39
C ASP A 42 17.00 -15.48 -10.49
N TRP A 43 17.67 -15.58 -11.64
CA TRP A 43 17.16 -16.28 -12.83
C TRP A 43 16.73 -17.70 -12.44
N SER A 44 17.45 -18.30 -11.51
CA SER A 44 17.15 -19.61 -10.91
C SER A 44 15.86 -19.59 -10.09
N TRP A 45 15.65 -18.61 -9.20
CA TRP A 45 14.37 -18.48 -8.46
C TRP A 45 13.19 -18.10 -9.35
N CYS A 46 13.37 -17.21 -10.33
CA CYS A 46 12.30 -16.75 -11.22
C CYS A 46 11.81 -17.87 -12.15
N SER A 47 12.72 -18.74 -12.61
CA SER A 47 12.40 -19.92 -13.41
C SER A 47 11.76 -21.03 -12.57
N GLY A 48 12.17 -21.19 -11.30
CA GLY A 48 11.60 -22.17 -10.38
C GLY A 48 10.23 -21.77 -9.81
N SER A 49 9.96 -20.46 -9.69
CA SER A 49 8.72 -19.93 -9.09
C SER A 49 7.53 -19.86 -10.06
N GLY A 50 7.69 -20.27 -11.32
CA GLY A 50 6.62 -20.23 -12.34
C GLY A 50 6.19 -18.82 -12.78
N VAL A 51 6.80 -17.77 -12.22
CA VAL A 51 6.50 -16.35 -12.50
C VAL A 51 6.88 -15.98 -13.93
N HIS A 52 7.97 -16.55 -14.46
CA HIS A 52 8.35 -16.36 -15.86
C HIS A 52 7.28 -16.92 -16.80
N CYS A 53 6.77 -18.13 -16.55
CA CYS A 53 5.84 -18.82 -17.45
C CYS A 53 4.47 -18.13 -17.57
N ILE A 54 3.98 -17.47 -16.52
CA ILE A 54 2.68 -16.78 -16.56
C ILE A 54 2.74 -15.50 -17.40
N LEU A 55 3.87 -14.79 -17.39
CA LEU A 55 4.05 -13.54 -18.14
C LEU A 55 4.53 -13.77 -19.58
N SER A 56 5.17 -14.90 -19.86
CA SER A 56 5.75 -15.22 -21.18
C SER A 56 4.89 -16.13 -22.06
N ALA A 57 3.67 -16.48 -21.63
CA ALA A 57 2.80 -17.37 -22.39
C ALA A 57 2.23 -16.74 -23.69
N ASP A 58 2.37 -15.42 -23.90
CA ASP A 58 1.62 -14.73 -24.97
C ASP A 58 2.38 -13.59 -25.68
N VAL A 59 3.72 -13.60 -25.72
CA VAL A 59 4.48 -12.51 -26.36
C VAL A 59 5.58 -13.01 -27.29
N ASP A 60 5.48 -12.59 -28.55
CA ASP A 60 6.41 -12.86 -29.64
C ASP A 60 7.81 -12.32 -29.31
N GLY A 61 8.83 -13.18 -29.37
CA GLY A 61 10.16 -12.93 -28.79
C GLY A 61 11.02 -11.89 -29.51
N ASN A 62 10.47 -11.16 -30.49
CA ASN A 62 11.22 -10.25 -31.35
C ASN A 62 10.97 -8.75 -31.05
N ASP A 63 9.98 -8.41 -30.21
CA ASP A 63 9.58 -7.03 -29.88
C ASP A 63 9.92 -6.60 -28.44
N LEU A 64 10.57 -7.47 -27.66
CA LEU A 64 10.87 -7.19 -26.26
C LEU A 64 12.24 -6.51 -26.11
N GLY A 65 12.21 -5.25 -25.67
CA GLY A 65 13.37 -4.61 -25.04
C GLY A 65 13.92 -5.45 -23.89
N GLN A 66 15.13 -5.14 -23.44
CA GLN A 66 15.84 -5.91 -22.43
C GLN A 66 14.98 -6.14 -21.18
N HIS A 67 14.67 -7.41 -20.88
CA HIS A 67 13.76 -7.79 -19.79
C HIS A 67 14.46 -7.62 -18.43
N ILE A 68 14.12 -6.56 -17.69
CA ILE A 68 14.68 -6.28 -16.36
C ILE A 68 13.74 -6.89 -15.31
N ILE A 69 14.29 -7.72 -14.43
CA ILE A 69 13.52 -8.34 -13.35
C ILE A 69 13.62 -7.45 -12.11
N LEU A 70 12.47 -6.97 -11.64
CA LEU A 70 12.38 -6.24 -10.37
C LEU A 70 12.28 -7.21 -9.20
N PRO A 71 13.10 -7.05 -8.14
CA PRO A 71 13.04 -7.92 -6.97
C PRO A 71 11.74 -7.72 -6.17
N SER A 72 11.40 -8.68 -5.31
CA SER A 72 10.28 -8.56 -4.36
C SER A 72 10.44 -7.42 -3.34
N SER A 73 11.66 -6.94 -3.11
CA SER A 73 11.93 -5.76 -2.28
C SER A 73 11.52 -4.44 -2.94
N PHE A 74 11.20 -4.45 -4.24
CA PHE A 74 10.69 -3.28 -4.94
C PHE A 74 9.17 -3.21 -4.80
N THR A 75 8.68 -2.25 -3.99
CA THR A 75 7.25 -2.01 -3.81
C THR A 75 6.57 -1.78 -5.16
N GLY A 76 5.50 -2.52 -5.43
CA GLY A 76 4.76 -2.45 -6.70
C GLY A 76 5.31 -3.34 -7.81
N SER A 77 6.40 -4.08 -7.60
CA SER A 77 6.84 -5.10 -8.55
C SER A 77 5.87 -6.30 -8.58
N SER A 78 5.87 -7.05 -9.68
CA SER A 78 5.10 -8.29 -9.79
C SER A 78 5.48 -9.30 -8.69
N GLN A 79 6.76 -9.38 -8.36
CA GLN A 79 7.26 -10.24 -7.29
C GLN A 79 6.81 -9.77 -5.91
N PHE A 80 6.81 -8.47 -5.65
CA PHE A 80 6.29 -7.92 -4.39
C PHE A 80 4.81 -8.26 -4.20
N MET A 81 4.00 -8.08 -5.25
CA MET A 81 2.58 -8.41 -5.20
C MET A 81 2.34 -9.91 -5.00
N MET A 82 3.10 -10.76 -5.70
CA MET A 82 3.00 -12.22 -5.54
C MET A 82 3.41 -12.68 -4.15
N GLN A 83 4.50 -12.11 -3.60
CA GLN A 83 4.94 -12.41 -2.24
C GLN A 83 3.86 -12.07 -1.21
N ASN A 84 3.30 -10.86 -1.29
CA ASN A 84 2.23 -10.44 -0.39
C ASN A 84 0.99 -11.34 -0.49
N LEU A 85 0.63 -11.78 -1.71
CA LEU A 85 -0.46 -12.71 -1.92
C LEU A 85 -0.17 -14.07 -1.26
N GLN A 86 1.02 -14.63 -1.49
CA GLN A 86 1.45 -15.90 -0.91
C GLN A 86 1.46 -15.85 0.62
N ASP A 87 1.99 -14.78 1.21
CA ASP A 87 2.02 -14.58 2.66
C ASP A 87 0.61 -14.46 3.24
N THR A 88 -0.28 -13.73 2.55
CA THR A 88 -1.69 -13.60 2.95
C THR A 88 -2.42 -14.94 2.89
N LEU A 89 -2.22 -15.71 1.81
CA LEU A 89 -2.82 -17.04 1.66
C LEU A 89 -2.26 -18.01 2.71
N ALA A 90 -0.97 -17.94 3.04
CA ALA A 90 -0.37 -18.75 4.10
C ALA A 90 -1.00 -18.46 5.47
N LEU A 91 -1.26 -17.19 5.78
CA LEU A 91 -2.00 -16.79 6.99
C LEU A 91 -3.44 -17.33 6.98
N CYS A 92 -4.15 -17.16 5.87
CA CYS A 92 -5.51 -17.71 5.72
C CYS A 92 -5.55 -19.23 5.93
N CYS A 93 -4.60 -19.97 5.36
CA CYS A 93 -4.49 -21.41 5.55
C CYS A 93 -4.18 -21.76 7.02
N HIS A 94 -3.28 -21.02 7.67
CA HIS A 94 -2.89 -21.27 9.06
C HIS A 94 -4.06 -21.07 10.04
N PHE A 95 -4.82 -19.99 9.87
CA PHE A 95 -5.94 -19.63 10.76
C PHE A 95 -7.30 -20.19 10.34
N SER A 96 -7.34 -21.03 9.30
CA SER A 96 -8.57 -21.63 8.73
C SER A 96 -9.57 -20.59 8.21
N GLY A 97 -9.08 -19.53 7.58
CA GLY A 97 -9.86 -18.42 7.02
C GLY A 97 -9.75 -17.13 7.85
N SER A 98 -10.13 -16.02 7.23
CA SER A 98 -10.27 -14.71 7.87
C SER A 98 -11.62 -14.58 8.59
N ASP A 99 -11.65 -13.84 9.69
CA ASP A 99 -12.88 -13.66 10.47
C ASP A 99 -13.60 -12.35 10.13
N LEU A 100 -12.87 -11.24 9.95
CA LEU A 100 -13.46 -9.95 9.61
C LEU A 100 -12.71 -9.28 8.45
N PHE A 101 -13.47 -8.59 7.62
CA PHE A 101 -12.96 -7.72 6.56
C PHE A 101 -13.46 -6.29 6.77
N LEU A 102 -12.53 -5.36 6.91
CA LEU A 102 -12.79 -3.96 7.22
C LEU A 102 -12.18 -3.10 6.12
N MET A 103 -12.94 -2.11 5.64
CA MET A 103 -12.47 -1.14 4.67
C MET A 103 -12.53 0.26 5.27
N MET A 104 -11.46 1.03 5.08
CA MET A 104 -11.43 2.46 5.45
C MET A 104 -11.07 3.31 4.24
N THR A 105 -11.94 4.25 3.89
CA THR A 105 -11.69 5.22 2.81
C THR A 105 -11.38 6.58 3.42
N ALA A 106 -10.37 7.26 2.90
CA ALA A 106 -10.12 8.65 3.29
C ALA A 106 -11.30 9.55 2.96
N ASN A 107 -11.62 10.47 3.87
CA ASN A 107 -12.63 11.48 3.66
C ASN A 107 -12.00 12.88 3.76
N PRO A 108 -11.95 13.65 2.66
CA PRO A 108 -11.47 15.02 2.67
C PRO A 108 -12.30 15.98 3.54
N GLN A 109 -13.53 15.59 3.91
CA GLN A 109 -14.43 16.39 4.74
C GLN A 109 -14.28 16.12 6.26
N TRP A 110 -13.27 15.35 6.67
CA TRP A 110 -13.00 15.16 8.09
C TRP A 110 -12.67 16.51 8.77
N PRO A 111 -13.17 16.75 9.99
CA PRO A 111 -12.97 18.02 10.69
C PRO A 111 -11.48 18.32 10.88
N GLU A 112 -10.65 17.30 11.15
CA GLU A 112 -9.21 17.47 11.33
C GLU A 112 -8.51 17.96 10.04
N VAL A 113 -9.04 17.61 8.87
CA VAL A 113 -8.57 18.15 7.58
C VAL A 113 -9.01 19.60 7.46
N LEU A 114 -10.30 19.87 7.65
CA LEU A 114 -10.87 21.21 7.45
C LEU A 114 -10.28 22.27 8.40
N GLU A 115 -10.01 21.89 9.65
CA GLU A 115 -9.40 22.75 10.67
C GLU A 115 -7.93 23.07 10.39
N ALA A 116 -7.22 22.17 9.70
CA ALA A 116 -5.81 22.34 9.37
C ALA A 116 -5.56 23.09 8.04
N LEU A 117 -6.60 23.38 7.26
CA LEU A 117 -6.50 24.17 6.03
C LEU A 117 -6.23 25.64 6.33
N LEU A 118 -5.38 26.27 5.52
CA LEU A 118 -5.18 27.71 5.55
C LEU A 118 -6.36 28.46 4.88
N PRO A 119 -6.60 29.74 5.21
CA PRO A 119 -7.66 30.52 4.61
C PRO A 119 -7.58 30.52 3.07
N GLY A 120 -8.66 30.06 2.41
CA GLY A 120 -8.77 30.00 0.95
C GLY A 120 -8.29 28.70 0.31
N GLN A 121 -7.76 27.73 1.08
CA GLN A 121 -7.42 26.39 0.59
C GLN A 121 -8.63 25.46 0.62
N THR A 122 -8.64 24.48 -0.28
CA THR A 122 -9.56 23.34 -0.26
C THR A 122 -8.80 22.05 0.03
N PRO A 123 -9.45 20.97 0.50
CA PRO A 123 -8.80 19.68 0.69
C PRO A 123 -8.11 19.12 -0.57
N ALA A 124 -8.57 19.51 -1.75
CA ALA A 124 -7.95 19.11 -3.02
C ALA A 124 -6.59 19.79 -3.25
N ASP A 125 -6.36 20.96 -2.65
CA ASP A 125 -5.10 21.68 -2.72
C ASP A 125 -4.03 21.11 -1.76
N CYS A 126 -4.47 20.35 -0.75
CA CYS A 126 -3.63 19.73 0.26
C CYS A 126 -3.92 18.20 0.40
N PRO A 127 -3.70 17.40 -0.66
CA PRO A 127 -3.95 15.96 -0.63
C PRO A 127 -3.01 15.21 0.32
N ASP A 128 -1.84 15.78 0.61
CA ASP A 128 -0.90 15.33 1.63
C ASP A 128 -1.53 15.41 3.03
N LEU A 129 -2.25 16.49 3.35
CA LEU A 129 -2.96 16.64 4.62
C LEU A 129 -4.04 15.55 4.79
N VAL A 130 -4.84 15.30 3.76
CA VAL A 130 -5.85 14.23 3.76
C VAL A 130 -5.19 12.88 4.01
N THR A 131 -4.05 12.61 3.35
CA THR A 131 -3.29 11.37 3.50
C THR A 131 -2.69 11.23 4.90
N CYS A 132 -2.18 12.32 5.48
CA CYS A 132 -1.66 12.34 6.84
C CYS A 132 -2.75 12.04 7.87
N VAL A 133 -3.92 12.69 7.76
CA VAL A 133 -5.06 12.45 8.65
C VAL A 133 -5.55 11.01 8.50
N PHE A 134 -5.65 10.51 7.26
CA PHE A 134 -5.98 9.10 7.00
C PHE A 134 -5.02 8.15 7.72
N HIS A 135 -3.71 8.38 7.59
CA HIS A 135 -2.69 7.54 8.24
C HIS A 135 -2.79 7.56 9.76
N LEU A 136 -3.08 8.72 10.36
CA LEU A 136 -3.31 8.83 11.80
C LEU A 136 -4.55 8.03 12.22
N LYS A 137 -5.63 8.10 11.45
CA LYS A 137 -6.85 7.30 11.70
C LYS A 137 -6.61 5.80 11.52
N VAL A 138 -5.80 5.39 10.53
CA VAL A 138 -5.38 3.97 10.38
C VAL A 138 -4.66 3.50 11.63
N LYS A 139 -3.72 4.30 12.15
CA LYS A 139 -2.98 3.96 13.38
C LYS A 139 -3.91 3.81 14.58
N ALA A 140 -4.83 4.76 14.78
CA ALA A 140 -5.82 4.70 15.85
C ALA A 140 -6.69 3.45 15.72
N LEU A 141 -7.21 3.15 14.52
CA LEU A 141 -8.01 1.95 14.24
C LEU A 141 -7.25 0.66 14.57
N LEU A 142 -5.96 0.58 14.19
CA LEU A 142 -5.12 -0.57 14.50
C LEU A 142 -4.89 -0.71 16.01
N GLU A 143 -4.75 0.40 16.74
CA GLU A 143 -4.62 0.40 18.19
C GLU A 143 -5.91 -0.07 18.88
N ASP A 144 -7.06 0.43 18.46
CA ASP A 144 -8.37 0.02 18.98
C ASP A 144 -8.60 -1.48 18.77
N ILE A 145 -8.26 -2.01 17.59
CA ILE A 145 -8.51 -3.42 17.25
C ILE A 145 -7.52 -4.36 17.95
N TYR A 146 -6.21 -4.07 17.93
CA TYR A 146 -5.20 -5.00 18.46
C TYR A 146 -4.85 -4.78 19.92
N THR A 147 -4.91 -3.54 20.39
CA THR A 147 -4.48 -3.20 21.76
C THR A 147 -5.69 -3.15 22.68
N GLN A 148 -6.77 -2.51 22.26
CA GLN A 148 -7.98 -2.39 23.07
C GLN A 148 -8.95 -3.57 22.86
N GLY A 149 -8.81 -4.33 21.78
CA GLY A 149 -9.61 -5.53 21.52
C GLY A 149 -11.09 -5.23 21.26
N VAL A 150 -11.40 -4.08 20.64
CA VAL A 150 -12.80 -3.63 20.44
C VAL A 150 -13.63 -4.60 19.59
N LEU A 151 -12.99 -5.39 18.73
CA LEU A 151 -13.61 -6.44 17.90
C LEU A 151 -13.32 -7.86 18.43
N GLY A 152 -12.90 -7.98 19.69
CA GLY A 152 -12.38 -9.20 20.28
C GLY A 152 -10.86 -9.33 20.13
N HIS A 153 -10.32 -10.47 20.59
CA HIS A 153 -8.88 -10.70 20.59
C HIS A 153 -8.38 -11.06 19.18
N ALA A 154 -7.71 -10.12 18.51
CA ALA A 154 -7.11 -10.32 17.20
C ALA A 154 -5.70 -10.94 17.30
N VAL A 155 -5.48 -12.04 16.58
CA VAL A 155 -4.22 -12.83 16.60
C VAL A 155 -3.33 -12.57 15.38
N ALA A 156 -3.90 -12.11 14.27
CA ALA A 156 -3.13 -11.71 13.08
C ALA A 156 -3.88 -10.65 12.26
N LYS A 157 -3.10 -9.84 11.51
CA LYS A 157 -3.58 -8.86 10.52
C LYS A 157 -2.93 -9.06 9.18
N VAL A 158 -3.69 -8.74 8.14
CA VAL A 158 -3.15 -8.33 6.84
C VAL A 158 -3.87 -7.06 6.42
N TYR A 159 -3.13 -6.00 6.09
CA TYR A 159 -3.75 -4.83 5.47
C TYR A 159 -2.89 -4.26 4.35
N THR A 160 -3.56 -3.65 3.40
CA THR A 160 -2.95 -2.90 2.29
C THR A 160 -3.57 -1.52 2.24
N ILE A 161 -2.78 -0.52 1.84
CA ILE A 161 -3.26 0.82 1.56
C ILE A 161 -2.97 1.08 0.09
N GLU A 162 -4.01 1.38 -0.67
CA GLU A 162 -3.94 1.72 -2.09
C GLU A 162 -4.60 3.07 -2.35
N PHE A 163 -4.21 3.73 -3.43
CA PHE A 163 -4.87 4.95 -3.87
C PHE A 163 -5.94 4.59 -4.89
N GLN A 164 -7.21 4.90 -4.59
CA GLN A 164 -8.30 4.68 -5.53
C GLN A 164 -8.16 5.59 -6.76
N LYS A 165 -8.94 5.34 -7.81
CA LYS A 165 -8.94 6.13 -9.06
C LYS A 165 -9.11 7.65 -8.87
N HIS A 166 -9.68 8.08 -7.75
CA HIS A 166 -9.86 9.49 -7.38
C HIS A 166 -8.71 10.06 -6.52
N GLY A 167 -7.61 9.33 -6.39
CA GLY A 167 -6.41 9.77 -5.67
C GLY A 167 -6.52 9.75 -4.14
N LEU A 168 -7.58 9.17 -3.58
CA LEU A 168 -7.76 9.05 -2.13
C LEU A 168 -7.24 7.69 -1.63
N PRO A 169 -6.53 7.67 -0.49
CA PRO A 169 -6.07 6.42 0.08
C PRO A 169 -7.26 5.61 0.63
N HIS A 170 -7.16 4.31 0.44
CA HIS A 170 -8.14 3.33 0.87
C HIS A 170 -7.41 2.13 1.44
N MET A 171 -7.88 1.66 2.58
CA MET A 171 -7.31 0.53 3.30
C MET A 171 -8.25 -0.67 3.18
N HIS A 172 -7.70 -1.80 2.74
CA HIS A 172 -8.31 -3.10 2.90
C HIS A 172 -7.66 -3.79 4.08
N PHE A 173 -8.45 -4.30 5.01
CA PHE A 173 -7.94 -4.85 6.26
C PHE A 173 -8.65 -6.16 6.62
N ILE A 174 -7.86 -7.22 6.71
CA ILE A 174 -8.26 -8.57 7.08
C ILE A 174 -7.80 -8.83 8.53
N ILE A 175 -8.73 -9.33 9.35
CA ILE A 175 -8.51 -9.62 10.76
C ILE A 175 -8.74 -11.11 11.01
N PHE A 176 -7.82 -11.71 11.76
CA PHE A 176 -7.93 -13.07 12.28
C PHE A 176 -8.13 -12.99 13.79
N LEU A 177 -9.23 -13.54 14.28
CA LEU A 177 -9.62 -13.54 15.68
C LEU A 177 -9.24 -14.85 16.36
N ALA A 178 -8.94 -14.76 17.65
CA ALA A 178 -8.73 -15.93 18.49
C ALA A 178 -10.02 -16.78 18.56
N PRO A 179 -9.91 -18.11 18.73
CA PRO A 179 -11.06 -19.03 18.71
C PRO A 179 -12.24 -18.63 19.62
N GLU A 180 -11.94 -17.99 20.76
CA GLU A 180 -12.87 -17.48 21.76
C GLU A 180 -13.60 -16.19 21.36
N SER A 181 -13.02 -15.42 20.44
CA SER A 181 -13.59 -14.16 19.92
C SER A 181 -14.26 -14.34 18.56
N LYS A 182 -14.26 -15.54 17.99
CA LYS A 182 -14.88 -15.82 16.70
C LYS A 182 -16.39 -15.69 16.79
N LEU A 183 -16.97 -14.94 15.86
CA LEU A 183 -18.41 -14.82 15.67
C LEU A 183 -18.95 -16.13 15.06
N ARG A 184 -19.64 -16.94 15.86
CA ARG A 184 -20.16 -18.25 15.42
C ARG A 184 -21.68 -18.26 15.28
N THR A 185 -22.35 -17.33 15.94
CA THR A 185 -23.80 -17.20 15.93
C THR A 185 -24.22 -15.78 15.50
N PRO A 186 -25.44 -15.61 14.95
CA PRO A 186 -25.94 -14.29 14.57
C PRO A 186 -26.11 -13.32 15.74
N GLU A 187 -26.11 -13.83 16.97
CA GLU A 187 -26.29 -13.07 18.21
C GLU A 187 -24.98 -12.44 18.70
N ASP A 188 -23.84 -12.84 18.13
CA ASP A 188 -22.50 -12.38 18.53
C ASP A 188 -22.10 -11.03 17.87
N GLY A 189 -22.89 -10.53 16.90
CA GLY A 189 -22.56 -9.37 16.05
C GLY A 189 -23.34 -8.08 16.31
#